data_AF-A0A1A2RRI8-F1
#
_entry.id   AF-A0A1A2RRI8-F1
#
_cell.length_a   1.000
_cell.length_b   1.000
_cell.length_c   1.000
_cell.angle_alpha   90.00
_cell.angle_beta   90.00
_cell.angle_gamma   90.00
#
_symmetry.space_group_name_H-M   'P 1'
#
loop_
_entity.id
_entity.type
_entity.pdbx_description
1 polymer ?
#
loop_
_entity_poly.entity_id
_entity_poly.type
_entity_poly.pdbx_seq_one_letter_code
_entity_poly.pdbx_strand_id
1 'polypeptide(L)'
;MAAEPLDEPNLTARLRNAKADYEARWKLIDGELYALCRRLRHDDFDEVFAKVAIVGRVYAAGVTRSWRGEGDPETGTARALIEQASLVQDGLRRLEDRPLDQQTAGEIVQLHAAVTRAISRLSVRFLTSFVSKYLHFHSPLVPIFDSRADAAIGKLVGGKRVRDVRNALPEGVGAYRKFLAGFVTLHERAYAETTLEPSVKELDHLLWRLS
;
A
#
# COMPACT_ATOMS: atom_id res chain seq x y z
N MET A 1 -17.16 -4.51 42.20
CA MET A 1 -17.35 -4.84 40.77
C MET A 1 -16.21 -4.23 39.99
N ALA A 2 -15.18 -5.01 39.71
CA ALA A 2 -14.16 -4.60 38.76
C ALA A 2 -14.82 -4.58 37.38
N ALA A 3 -14.65 -3.48 36.64
CA ALA A 3 -15.08 -3.41 35.26
C ALA A 3 -14.37 -4.54 34.49
N GLU A 4 -15.14 -5.36 33.78
CA GLU A 4 -14.59 -6.32 32.83
C GLU A 4 -13.70 -5.56 31.84
N PRO A 5 -12.47 -6.02 31.55
CA PRO A 5 -11.68 -5.44 30.49
C PRO A 5 -12.46 -5.62 29.20
N LEU A 6 -12.77 -4.51 28.52
CA LEU A 6 -13.38 -4.49 27.20
C LEU A 6 -12.61 -5.46 26.31
N ASP A 7 -13.25 -6.58 26.00
CA ASP A 7 -12.75 -7.68 25.21
C ASP A 7 -12.29 -7.12 23.85
N GLU A 8 -10.98 -6.89 23.67
CA GLU A 8 -10.42 -6.56 22.37
C GLU A 8 -10.70 -7.78 21.47
N PRO A 9 -11.55 -7.70 20.42
CA PRO A 9 -11.80 -8.87 19.62
C PRO A 9 -10.47 -9.43 19.09
N ASN A 10 -10.21 -10.69 19.45
CA ASN A 10 -9.02 -11.46 19.08
C ASN A 10 -8.71 -11.24 17.59
N LEU A 11 -7.44 -10.96 17.26
CA LEU A 11 -6.96 -10.70 15.90
C LEU A 11 -7.50 -11.71 14.88
N THR A 12 -7.62 -12.98 15.27
CA THR A 12 -8.21 -14.07 14.46
C THR A 12 -9.64 -13.76 14.03
N ALA A 13 -10.51 -13.31 14.94
CA ALA A 13 -11.90 -13.00 14.63
C ALA A 13 -12.01 -11.78 13.69
N ARG A 14 -11.22 -10.73 13.97
CA ARG A 14 -11.18 -9.55 13.09
C ARG A 14 -10.72 -9.91 11.69
N LEU A 15 -9.65 -10.72 11.58
CA LEU A 15 -9.08 -11.14 10.31
C LEU A 15 -10.04 -12.05 9.54
N ARG A 16 -10.69 -13.02 10.19
CA ARG A 16 -11.70 -13.87 9.55
C ARG A 16 -12.84 -13.03 8.94
N ASN A 17 -13.35 -12.07 9.70
CA ASN A 17 -14.40 -11.17 9.22
C ASN A 17 -13.93 -10.26 8.08
N ALA A 18 -12.69 -9.78 8.14
CA ALA A 18 -12.09 -9.00 7.06
C ALA A 18 -11.92 -9.83 5.78
N LYS A 19 -11.37 -11.04 5.87
CA LYS A 19 -11.22 -11.97 4.73
C LYS A 19 -12.57 -12.25 4.07
N ALA A 20 -13.57 -12.66 4.85
CA ALA A 20 -14.91 -12.95 4.31
C ALA A 20 -15.56 -11.73 3.62
N ASP A 21 -15.41 -10.54 4.19
CA ASP A 21 -15.93 -9.29 3.59
C ASP A 21 -15.18 -8.89 2.31
N TYR A 22 -13.85 -9.07 2.30
CA TYR A 22 -13.02 -8.85 1.11
C TYR A 22 -13.46 -9.78 -0.03
N GLU A 23 -13.58 -11.08 0.26
CA GLU A 23 -14.00 -12.08 -0.73
C GLU A 23 -15.39 -11.81 -1.30
N ALA A 24 -16.33 -11.38 -0.46
CA ALA A 24 -17.70 -11.14 -0.87
C ALA A 24 -17.89 -9.85 -1.70
N ARG A 25 -17.01 -8.84 -1.55
CA ARG A 25 -17.28 -7.47 -2.07
C ARG A 25 -16.18 -6.88 -2.93
N TRP A 26 -14.92 -7.15 -2.62
CA TRP A 26 -13.77 -6.41 -3.18
C TRP A 26 -12.87 -7.26 -4.08
N LYS A 27 -12.85 -8.58 -3.86
CA LYS A 27 -11.96 -9.50 -4.60
C LYS A 27 -12.12 -9.42 -6.12
N LEU A 28 -13.35 -9.28 -6.62
CA LEU A 28 -13.60 -9.13 -8.05
C LEU A 28 -13.05 -7.78 -8.59
N ILE A 29 -13.35 -6.68 -7.90
CA ILE A 29 -12.90 -5.35 -8.30
C ILE A 29 -11.37 -5.29 -8.32
N ASP A 30 -10.72 -5.77 -7.27
CA ASP A 30 -9.27 -5.80 -7.20
C ASP A 30 -8.67 -6.76 -8.23
N GLY A 31 -9.33 -7.90 -8.49
CA GLY A 31 -8.96 -8.82 -9.56
C GLY A 31 -8.88 -8.14 -10.92
N GLU A 32 -9.89 -7.34 -11.28
CA GLU A 32 -9.92 -6.55 -12.52
C GLU A 32 -8.83 -5.48 -12.54
N LEU A 33 -8.56 -4.82 -11.40
CA LEU A 33 -7.48 -3.84 -11.30
C LEU A 33 -6.10 -4.46 -11.48
N TYR A 34 -5.83 -5.60 -10.84
CA TYR A 34 -4.59 -6.34 -11.05
C TYR A 34 -4.47 -6.81 -12.51
N ALA A 35 -5.56 -7.32 -13.10
CA ALA A 35 -5.55 -7.77 -14.49
C ALA A 35 -5.26 -6.61 -15.46
N LEU A 36 -5.87 -5.45 -15.23
CA LEU A 36 -5.58 -4.22 -15.97
C LEU A 36 -4.11 -3.82 -15.84
N CYS A 37 -3.59 -3.72 -14.62
CA CYS A 37 -2.22 -3.27 -14.37
C CYS A 37 -1.16 -4.23 -14.93
N ARG A 38 -1.43 -5.54 -14.93
CA ARG A 38 -0.56 -6.55 -15.57
C ARG A 38 -0.59 -6.50 -17.09
N ARG A 39 -1.76 -6.25 -17.69
CA ARG A 39 -1.93 -6.25 -19.15
C ARG A 39 -1.34 -5.00 -19.80
N LEU A 40 -1.48 -3.86 -19.14
CA LEU A 40 -1.04 -2.57 -19.65
C LEU A 40 0.46 -2.32 -19.35
N ARG A 41 1.14 -1.64 -20.25
CA ARG A 41 2.56 -1.27 -20.21
C ARG A 41 2.81 -0.06 -19.31
N HIS A 42 4.07 0.30 -19.15
CA HIS A 42 4.52 1.44 -18.34
C HIS A 42 5.12 2.59 -19.17
N ASP A 43 5.27 2.40 -20.48
CA ASP A 43 5.93 3.32 -21.39
C ASP A 43 5.01 3.90 -22.48
N ASP A 44 3.74 3.50 -22.49
CA ASP A 44 2.69 4.07 -23.34
C ASP A 44 1.81 5.04 -22.54
N PHE A 45 1.49 6.18 -23.14
CA PHE A 45 0.74 7.23 -22.45
C PHE A 45 -0.69 6.85 -22.13
N ASP A 46 -1.44 6.32 -23.11
CA ASP A 46 -2.85 6.00 -22.92
C ASP A 46 -3.00 4.88 -21.90
N GLU A 47 -2.09 3.90 -21.95
CA GLU A 47 -2.07 2.79 -21.01
C GLU A 47 -1.69 3.22 -19.58
N VAL A 48 -0.66 4.07 -19.42
CA VAL A 48 -0.30 4.59 -18.08
C VAL A 48 -1.39 5.52 -17.56
N PHE A 49 -1.98 6.36 -18.41
CA PHE A 49 -3.09 7.23 -18.03
C PHE A 49 -4.28 6.41 -17.52
N ALA A 50 -4.65 5.33 -18.22
CA ALA A 50 -5.71 4.43 -17.77
C ALA A 50 -5.42 3.85 -16.37
N LYS A 51 -4.18 3.39 -16.12
CA LYS A 51 -3.76 2.92 -14.79
C LYS A 51 -3.91 4.01 -13.72
N VAL A 52 -3.41 5.21 -13.99
CA VAL A 52 -3.46 6.36 -13.06
C VAL A 52 -4.90 6.74 -12.76
N ALA A 53 -5.73 6.88 -13.79
CA ALA A 53 -7.11 7.29 -13.67
C ALA A 53 -7.92 6.29 -12.84
N ILE A 54 -7.78 5.00 -13.13
CA ILE A 54 -8.54 3.95 -12.47
C ILE A 54 -8.07 3.77 -11.03
N VAL A 55 -6.76 3.63 -10.77
CA VAL A 55 -6.23 3.52 -9.39
C VAL A 55 -6.53 4.78 -8.59
N GLY A 56 -6.36 5.95 -9.20
CA GLY A 56 -6.64 7.25 -8.59
C GLY A 56 -8.09 7.41 -8.13
N ARG A 57 -9.04 6.99 -8.96
CA ARG A 57 -10.49 7.16 -8.71
C ARG A 57 -11.07 6.06 -7.86
N VAL A 58 -10.78 4.79 -8.16
CA VAL A 58 -11.34 3.64 -7.42
C VAL A 58 -10.88 3.65 -5.96
N TYR A 59 -9.61 4.01 -5.71
CA TYR A 59 -9.06 4.05 -4.36
C TYR A 59 -8.97 5.46 -3.75
N ALA A 60 -9.64 6.45 -4.35
CA ALA A 60 -9.66 7.84 -3.91
C ALA A 60 -8.25 8.37 -3.54
N ALA A 61 -7.24 7.99 -4.32
CA ALA A 61 -5.82 8.04 -3.98
C ALA A 61 -5.23 9.47 -3.89
N GLY A 62 -6.08 10.49 -4.04
CA GLY A 62 -5.75 11.88 -3.73
C GLY A 62 -4.93 12.60 -4.78
N VAL A 63 -4.79 12.05 -5.99
CA VAL A 63 -4.11 12.67 -7.14
C VAL A 63 -4.70 14.05 -7.41
N THR A 64 -6.02 14.14 -7.61
CA THR A 64 -6.74 15.40 -7.86
C THR A 64 -6.62 16.41 -6.71
N ARG A 65 -6.59 15.93 -5.46
CA ARG A 65 -6.51 16.79 -4.26
C ARG A 65 -5.12 17.36 -3.99
N SER A 66 -4.08 16.82 -4.63
CA SER A 66 -2.66 17.12 -4.34
C SER A 66 -1.94 17.83 -5.50
N TRP A 67 -2.64 18.21 -6.55
CA TRP A 67 -2.09 18.79 -7.78
C TRP A 67 -1.78 20.30 -7.65
N ARG A 68 -0.66 20.77 -8.22
CA ARG A 68 -0.29 22.21 -8.31
C ARG A 68 -0.16 22.76 -9.72
N GLY A 69 -0.13 21.91 -10.74
CA GLY A 69 0.06 22.35 -12.12
C GLY A 69 -1.22 22.88 -12.76
N GLU A 70 -1.08 23.51 -13.92
CA GLU A 70 -2.20 23.70 -14.84
C GLU A 70 -2.51 22.37 -15.55
N GLY A 71 -3.77 22.17 -15.94
CA GLY A 71 -4.24 20.96 -16.63
C GLY A 71 -4.65 19.82 -15.69
N ASP A 72 -4.91 18.67 -16.30
CA ASP A 72 -5.47 17.48 -15.64
C ASP A 72 -4.42 16.74 -14.76
N PRO A 73 -4.68 16.55 -13.45
CA PRO A 73 -3.75 15.91 -12.52
C PRO A 73 -3.31 14.50 -12.91
N GLU A 74 -4.25 13.72 -13.44
CA GLU A 74 -4.01 12.35 -13.90
C GLU A 74 -3.06 12.34 -15.10
N THR A 75 -3.23 13.27 -16.04
CA THR A 75 -2.34 13.46 -17.19
C THR A 75 -0.90 13.76 -16.76
N GLY A 76 -0.71 14.72 -15.84
CA GLY A 76 0.61 15.07 -15.35
C GLY A 76 1.29 13.91 -14.60
N THR A 77 0.52 13.20 -13.78
CA THR A 77 1.00 12.01 -13.06
C THR A 77 1.39 10.89 -14.01
N ALA A 78 0.61 10.65 -15.08
CA ALA A 78 0.91 9.65 -16.09
C ALA A 78 2.22 9.95 -16.82
N ARG A 79 2.44 11.21 -17.25
CA ARG A 79 3.70 11.62 -17.88
C ARG A 79 4.90 11.39 -16.98
N ALA A 80 4.80 11.80 -15.71
CA ALA A 80 5.88 11.58 -14.75
C ALA A 80 6.16 10.08 -14.52
N LEU A 81 5.14 9.21 -14.53
CA LEU A 81 5.34 7.77 -14.38
C LEU A 81 6.01 7.13 -15.61
N ILE A 82 5.67 7.59 -16.83
CA ILE A 82 6.31 7.12 -18.07
C ILE A 82 7.81 7.42 -18.05
N GLU A 83 8.19 8.62 -17.61
CA GLU A 83 9.61 9.01 -17.44
C GLU A 83 10.34 8.10 -16.43
N GLN A 84 9.60 7.42 -15.55
CA GLN A 84 10.12 6.52 -14.53
C GLN A 84 9.78 5.04 -14.82
N ALA A 85 9.40 4.70 -16.05
CA ALA A 85 8.96 3.35 -16.40
C ALA A 85 10.00 2.27 -16.03
N SER A 86 11.28 2.51 -16.35
CA SER A 86 12.38 1.60 -16.02
C SER A 86 12.56 1.45 -14.50
N LEU A 87 12.55 2.56 -13.75
CA LEU A 87 12.63 2.56 -12.29
C LEU A 87 11.52 1.69 -11.67
N VAL A 88 10.29 1.85 -12.16
CA VAL A 88 9.11 1.12 -11.68
C VAL A 88 9.25 -0.36 -12.04
N GLN A 89 9.53 -0.69 -13.29
CA GLN A 89 9.65 -2.08 -13.77
C GLN A 89 10.79 -2.82 -13.07
N ASP A 90 11.98 -2.22 -12.97
CA ASP A 90 13.14 -2.81 -12.27
C ASP A 90 12.85 -3.03 -10.80
N GLY A 91 12.17 -2.07 -10.17
CA GLY A 91 11.69 -2.18 -8.80
C GLY A 91 10.74 -3.36 -8.61
N LEU A 92 9.72 -3.46 -9.45
CA LEU A 92 8.70 -4.51 -9.37
C LEU A 92 9.31 -5.90 -9.61
N ARG A 93 10.23 -6.02 -10.58
CA ARG A 93 10.96 -7.28 -10.85
C ARG A 93 11.77 -7.76 -9.64
N ARG A 94 12.35 -6.86 -8.85
CA ARG A 94 13.07 -7.24 -7.62
C ARG A 94 12.17 -7.78 -6.52
N LEU A 95 10.86 -7.48 -6.57
CA LEU A 95 9.86 -7.92 -5.61
C LEU A 95 9.13 -9.20 -6.06
N GLU A 96 9.28 -9.62 -7.31
CA GLU A 96 8.55 -10.76 -7.87
C GLU A 96 8.90 -12.07 -7.15
N ASP A 97 7.87 -12.88 -6.85
CA ASP A 97 7.98 -14.17 -6.16
C ASP A 97 8.71 -14.17 -4.80
N ARG A 98 8.73 -13.02 -4.11
CA ARG A 98 9.34 -12.88 -2.78
C ARG A 98 8.32 -12.92 -1.64
N PRO A 99 8.70 -13.38 -0.45
CA PRO A 99 7.89 -13.20 0.75
C PRO A 99 7.99 -11.76 1.28
N LEU A 100 6.98 -11.31 2.01
CA LEU A 100 7.08 -10.06 2.78
C LEU A 100 7.91 -10.28 4.05
N ASP A 101 9.22 -10.12 3.92
CA ASP A 101 10.20 -10.12 5.02
C ASP A 101 10.88 -8.75 5.19
N GLN A 102 11.81 -8.63 6.14
CA GLN A 102 12.50 -7.37 6.41
C GLN A 102 13.31 -6.85 5.21
N GLN A 103 13.94 -7.74 4.43
CA GLN A 103 14.73 -7.35 3.27
C GLN A 103 13.83 -6.81 2.16
N THR A 104 12.76 -7.54 1.84
CA THR A 104 11.77 -7.17 0.83
C THR A 104 11.04 -5.91 1.24
N ALA A 105 10.72 -5.73 2.53
CA ALA A 105 10.20 -4.49 3.06
C ALA A 105 11.17 -3.31 2.82
N GLY A 106 12.48 -3.52 2.98
CA GLY A 106 13.48 -2.51 2.68
C GLY A 106 13.48 -2.07 1.22
N GLU A 107 13.35 -3.03 0.30
CA GLU A 107 13.24 -2.76 -1.15
C GLU A 107 11.93 -2.03 -1.50
N ILE A 108 10.81 -2.39 -0.85
CA ILE A 108 9.54 -1.68 -0.97
C ILE A 108 9.67 -0.22 -0.51
N VAL A 109 10.32 0.05 0.63
CA VAL A 109 10.57 1.43 1.11
C VAL A 109 11.36 2.23 0.07
N GLN A 110 12.43 1.65 -0.47
CA GLN A 110 13.29 2.33 -1.44
C GLN A 110 12.57 2.61 -2.75
N LEU A 111 11.86 1.62 -3.31
CA LEU A 111 11.08 1.77 -4.53
C LEU A 111 9.99 2.82 -4.36
N HIS A 112 9.20 2.72 -3.29
CA HIS A 112 8.16 3.70 -2.98
C HIS A 112 8.74 5.10 -2.86
N ALA A 113 9.86 5.27 -2.15
CA ALA A 113 10.49 6.58 -1.97
C ALA A 113 11.03 7.15 -3.28
N ALA A 114 11.66 6.32 -4.12
CA ALA A 114 12.20 6.73 -5.41
C ALA A 114 11.08 7.21 -6.34
N VAL A 115 10.02 6.41 -6.51
CA VAL A 115 8.85 6.77 -7.34
C VAL A 115 8.15 8.01 -6.78
N THR A 116 7.90 8.06 -5.47
CA THR A 116 7.26 9.20 -4.82
C THR A 116 8.05 10.49 -5.06
N ARG A 117 9.37 10.49 -4.86
CA ARG A 117 10.20 11.69 -5.09
C ARG A 117 10.22 12.11 -6.55
N ALA A 118 10.26 11.14 -7.48
CA ALA A 118 10.29 11.43 -8.91
C ALA A 118 9.00 12.11 -9.38
N ILE A 119 7.83 11.57 -9.01
CA ILE A 119 6.54 12.09 -9.49
C ILE A 119 6.03 13.29 -8.68
N SER A 120 6.54 13.51 -7.46
CA SER A 120 6.05 14.60 -6.61
C SER A 120 6.57 15.98 -6.99
N ARG A 121 7.50 16.07 -7.96
CA ARG A 121 7.92 17.34 -8.58
C ARG A 121 6.74 18.13 -9.15
N LEU A 122 5.62 17.46 -9.45
CA LEU A 122 4.42 18.04 -10.03
C LEU A 122 3.29 18.31 -9.00
N SER A 123 3.54 18.16 -7.70
CA SER A 123 2.49 18.12 -6.66
C SER A 123 2.71 19.08 -5.48
N VAL A 124 1.62 19.44 -4.79
CA VAL A 124 1.63 20.25 -3.53
C VAL A 124 2.26 19.47 -2.39
N ARG A 125 2.01 18.17 -2.39
CA ARG A 125 2.27 17.22 -1.33
C ARG A 125 2.73 15.94 -1.97
N PHE A 126 3.67 15.25 -1.33
CA PHE A 126 4.07 13.93 -1.78
C PHE A 126 2.86 13.05 -2.05
N LEU A 127 2.84 12.44 -3.23
CA LEU A 127 1.80 11.49 -3.66
C LEU A 127 1.96 10.12 -2.98
N THR A 128 2.39 10.10 -1.71
CA THR A 128 2.73 8.92 -0.92
C THR A 128 1.64 7.84 -0.95
N SER A 129 0.38 8.24 -0.76
CA SER A 129 -0.75 7.30 -0.78
C SER A 129 -0.97 6.73 -2.18
N PHE A 130 -0.97 7.60 -3.19
CA PHE A 130 -1.12 7.18 -4.57
C PHE A 130 -0.03 6.21 -5.00
N VAL A 131 1.23 6.49 -4.71
CA VAL A 131 2.34 5.60 -5.07
C VAL A 131 2.21 4.23 -4.41
N SER A 132 1.80 4.16 -3.14
CA SER A 132 1.58 2.85 -2.49
C SER A 132 0.50 2.03 -3.19
N LYS A 133 -0.62 2.66 -3.58
CA LYS A 133 -1.74 2.02 -4.28
C LYS A 133 -1.36 1.64 -5.70
N TYR A 134 -0.68 2.52 -6.42
CA TYR A 134 -0.18 2.26 -7.75
C TYR A 134 0.76 1.05 -7.74
N LEU A 135 1.75 1.03 -6.84
CA LEU A 135 2.68 -0.10 -6.72
C LEU A 135 1.97 -1.39 -6.26
N HIS A 136 1.00 -1.30 -5.34
CA HIS A 136 0.19 -2.46 -4.90
C HIS A 136 -0.48 -3.19 -6.07
N PHE A 137 -1.10 -2.46 -7.00
CA PHE A 137 -1.75 -3.09 -8.16
C PHE A 137 -0.79 -3.65 -9.20
N HIS A 138 0.50 -3.39 -9.09
CA HIS A 138 1.54 -4.03 -9.89
C HIS A 138 2.32 -5.12 -9.13
N SER A 139 2.37 -5.05 -7.80
CA SER A 139 2.96 -6.05 -6.91
C SER A 139 2.11 -6.17 -5.64
N PRO A 140 1.34 -7.27 -5.47
CA PRO A 140 0.51 -7.50 -4.30
C PRO A 140 1.26 -7.53 -2.97
N LEU A 141 2.60 -7.57 -2.98
CA LEU A 141 3.44 -7.49 -1.77
C LEU A 141 3.51 -6.08 -1.17
N VAL A 142 3.21 -5.04 -1.95
CA VAL A 142 3.29 -3.65 -1.51
C VAL A 142 2.01 -3.28 -0.76
N PRO A 143 2.06 -2.95 0.55
CA PRO A 143 0.83 -2.59 1.29
C PRO A 143 0.23 -1.26 0.86
N ILE A 144 -1.10 -1.17 0.92
CA ILE A 144 -1.83 0.07 0.63
C ILE A 144 -1.70 1.05 1.81
N PHE A 145 -1.20 2.25 1.52
CA PHE A 145 -1.07 3.31 2.51
C PHE A 145 -2.05 4.47 2.25
N ASP A 146 -2.71 4.91 3.31
CA ASP A 146 -3.33 6.23 3.47
C ASP A 146 -3.51 6.53 4.97
N SER A 147 -4.10 7.70 5.29
CA SER A 147 -4.33 8.12 6.66
C SER A 147 -5.24 7.17 7.46
N ARG A 148 -6.14 6.46 6.78
CA ARG A 148 -7.07 5.51 7.40
C ARG A 148 -6.32 4.24 7.80
N ALA A 149 -5.55 3.68 6.87
CA ALA A 149 -4.69 2.53 7.14
C ALA A 149 -3.64 2.83 8.23
N ASP A 150 -2.99 4.00 8.20
CA ASP A 150 -2.01 4.41 9.22
C ASP A 150 -2.65 4.60 10.61
N ALA A 151 -3.88 5.12 10.68
CA ALA A 151 -4.60 5.22 11.94
C ALA A 151 -5.00 3.84 12.48
N ALA A 152 -5.46 2.94 11.61
CA ALA A 152 -5.87 1.59 11.99
C ALA A 152 -4.68 0.75 12.46
N ILE A 153 -3.53 0.84 11.79
CA ILE A 153 -2.37 0.02 12.13
C ILE A 153 -1.83 0.36 13.52
N GLY A 154 -1.85 1.64 13.90
CA GLY A 154 -1.44 2.07 15.24
C GLY A 154 -2.27 1.47 16.38
N LYS A 155 -3.51 1.01 16.10
CA LYS A 155 -4.37 0.31 17.08
C LYS A 155 -4.01 -1.17 17.21
N LEU A 156 -3.32 -1.75 16.23
CA LEU A 156 -3.05 -3.19 16.14
C LEU A 156 -1.61 -3.57 16.48
N VAL A 157 -0.67 -2.63 16.52
CA VAL A 157 0.74 -2.95 16.77
C VAL A 157 1.37 -2.07 17.85
N GLY A 158 2.23 -2.67 18.68
CA GLY A 158 2.90 -1.98 19.76
C GLY A 158 4.04 -1.09 19.27
N GLY A 159 4.09 0.17 19.74
CA GLY A 159 5.01 1.19 19.24
C GLY A 159 6.52 0.87 19.38
N LYS A 160 6.91 0.03 20.36
CA LYS A 160 8.32 -0.42 20.51
C LYS A 160 8.76 -1.29 19.33
N ARG A 161 8.01 -2.36 19.04
CA ARG A 161 8.33 -3.31 17.95
C ARG A 161 8.35 -2.61 16.59
N VAL A 162 7.38 -1.71 16.34
CA VAL A 162 7.36 -0.90 15.12
C VAL A 162 8.61 -0.04 14.98
N ARG A 163 9.11 0.54 16.08
CA ARG A 163 10.33 1.37 16.07
C ARG A 163 11.56 0.52 15.74
N ASP A 164 11.66 -0.67 16.32
CA ASP A 164 12.78 -1.59 16.09
C ASP A 164 12.83 -2.03 14.62
N VAL A 165 11.69 -2.49 14.07
CA VAL A 165 11.58 -2.83 12.64
C VAL A 165 11.90 -1.62 11.76
N ARG A 166 11.34 -0.44 12.05
CA ARG A 166 11.57 0.79 11.27
C ARG A 166 13.05 1.16 11.23
N ASN A 167 13.77 1.05 12.35
CA ASN A 167 15.19 1.39 12.43
C ASN A 167 16.06 0.42 11.60
N ALA A 168 15.58 -0.79 11.35
CA ALA A 168 16.26 -1.77 10.51
C ALA A 168 15.91 -1.62 9.00
N LEU A 169 14.86 -0.85 8.67
CA LEU A 169 14.55 -0.49 7.28
C LEU A 169 15.42 0.69 6.81
N PRO A 170 15.78 0.76 5.52
CA PRO A 170 16.51 1.88 4.94
C PRO A 170 15.70 3.19 4.99
N GLU A 171 16.40 4.32 4.76
CA GLU A 171 15.74 5.62 4.64
C GLU A 171 14.78 5.69 3.44
N GLY A 172 13.69 6.44 3.61
CA GLY A 172 12.61 6.54 2.62
C GLY A 172 11.65 7.69 2.91
N VAL A 173 10.41 7.60 2.43
CA VAL A 173 9.36 8.56 2.82
C VAL A 173 8.91 8.21 4.25
N GLY A 174 9.19 9.09 5.20
CA GLY A 174 9.07 8.79 6.64
C GLY A 174 7.70 8.23 7.07
N ALA A 175 6.61 8.78 6.54
CA ALA A 175 5.26 8.29 6.83
C ALA A 175 5.04 6.85 6.34
N TYR A 176 5.39 6.57 5.08
CA TYR A 176 5.25 5.23 4.50
C TYR A 176 6.22 4.22 5.13
N ARG A 177 7.47 4.62 5.42
CA ARG A 177 8.46 3.76 6.11
C ARG A 177 7.96 3.34 7.50
N LYS A 178 7.39 4.28 8.28
CA LYS A 178 6.79 3.98 9.58
C LYS A 178 5.60 3.03 9.42
N PHE A 179 4.72 3.29 8.45
CA PHE A 179 3.58 2.45 8.17
C PHE A 179 4.00 1.03 7.79
N LEU A 180 4.95 0.86 6.87
CA LEU A 180 5.42 -0.45 6.44
C LEU A 180 6.06 -1.24 7.59
N ALA A 181 6.80 -0.58 8.48
CA ALA A 181 7.30 -1.25 9.69
C ALA A 181 6.16 -1.76 10.59
N GLY A 182 5.09 -0.98 10.73
CA GLY A 182 3.86 -1.42 11.38
C GLY A 182 3.20 -2.59 10.65
N PHE A 183 3.21 -2.57 9.32
CA PHE A 183 2.60 -3.61 8.50
C PHE A 183 3.35 -4.93 8.58
N VAL A 184 4.68 -4.91 8.51
CA VAL A 184 5.52 -6.09 8.75
C VAL A 184 5.27 -6.64 10.14
N THR A 185 5.19 -5.77 11.16
CA THR A 185 4.87 -6.19 12.54
C THR A 185 3.50 -6.88 12.61
N LEU A 186 2.49 -6.33 11.96
CA LEU A 186 1.14 -6.93 11.93
C LEU A 186 1.12 -8.25 11.16
N HIS A 187 1.82 -8.32 10.03
CA HIS A 187 1.96 -9.51 9.22
C HIS A 187 2.59 -10.66 10.02
N GLU A 188 3.75 -10.42 10.64
CA GLU A 188 4.41 -11.41 11.52
C GLU A 188 3.50 -11.88 12.66
N ARG A 189 2.75 -10.96 13.29
CA ARG A 189 1.77 -11.31 14.32
C ARG A 189 0.63 -12.17 13.78
N ALA A 190 0.11 -11.86 12.60
CA ALA A 190 -0.97 -12.64 12.00
C ALA A 190 -0.54 -14.09 11.70
N TYR A 191 0.70 -14.30 11.27
CA TYR A 191 1.27 -15.64 11.08
C TYR A 191 1.57 -16.36 12.40
N ALA A 192 2.01 -15.64 13.44
CA ALA A 192 2.34 -16.24 14.73
C ALA A 192 1.10 -16.54 15.61
N GLU A 193 0.06 -15.71 15.52
CA GLU A 193 -1.10 -15.75 16.42
C GLU A 193 -2.34 -16.39 15.76
N THR A 194 -2.32 -16.64 14.44
CA THR A 194 -3.47 -17.17 13.70
C THR A 194 -3.05 -18.24 12.69
N THR A 195 -3.98 -19.12 12.32
CA THR A 195 -3.79 -20.11 11.24
C THR A 195 -4.32 -19.62 9.88
N LEU A 196 -4.61 -18.32 9.75
CA LEU A 196 -5.33 -17.76 8.60
C LEU A 196 -4.43 -17.31 7.44
N GLU A 197 -3.11 -17.30 7.64
CA GLU A 197 -2.06 -16.96 6.67
C GLU A 197 -2.51 -15.88 5.67
N PRO A 198 -2.82 -14.65 6.15
CA PRO A 198 -3.44 -13.66 5.29
C PRO A 198 -2.45 -13.10 4.28
N SER A 199 -2.94 -12.87 3.07
CA SER A 199 -2.23 -12.06 2.08
C SER A 199 -2.13 -10.60 2.55
N VAL A 200 -1.19 -9.86 1.97
CA VAL A 200 -1.07 -8.39 2.17
C VAL A 200 -2.40 -7.69 1.90
N LYS A 201 -3.10 -8.06 0.83
CA LYS A 201 -4.40 -7.46 0.49
C LYS A 201 -5.48 -7.69 1.53
N GLU A 202 -5.51 -8.86 2.16
CA GLU A 202 -6.46 -9.17 3.23
C GLU A 202 -6.13 -8.40 4.52
N LEU A 203 -4.83 -8.17 4.81
CA LEU A 203 -4.41 -7.28 5.90
C LEU A 203 -4.73 -5.82 5.58
N ASP A 204 -4.53 -5.35 4.34
CA ASP A 204 -4.96 -4.02 3.91
C ASP A 204 -6.47 -3.84 4.11
N HIS A 205 -7.26 -4.86 3.76
CA HIS A 205 -8.71 -4.85 3.96
C HIS A 205 -9.11 -4.82 5.44
N LEU A 206 -8.40 -5.57 6.28
CA LEU A 206 -8.55 -5.50 7.74
C LEU A 206 -8.32 -4.07 8.25
N LEU A 207 -7.23 -3.42 7.82
CA LEU A 207 -6.92 -2.05 8.23
C LEU A 207 -8.02 -1.07 7.79
N TRP A 208 -8.52 -1.21 6.57
CA TRP A 208 -9.59 -0.35 6.07
C TRP A 208 -10.90 -0.52 6.87
N ARG A 209 -11.23 -1.75 7.27
CA ARG A 209 -12.41 -2.01 8.12
C ARG A 209 -12.34 -1.42 9.53
N LEU A 210 -11.15 -1.11 10.01
CA LEU A 210 -10.91 -0.56 11.36
C LEU A 210 -10.69 0.96 11.40
N SER A 211 -10.77 1.59 10.22
CA SER A 211 -10.50 3.01 10.01
C SER A 211 -11.72 3.91 10.10
#